data_AF-A0A9E2PXK7-F1
#
_entry.id   AF-A0A9E2PXK7-F1
#
_cell.length_a   1.000
_cell.length_b   1.000
_cell.length_c   1.000
_cell.angle_alpha   90.00
_cell.angle_beta   90.00
_cell.angle_gamma   90.00
#
_symmetry.space_group_name_H-M   'P 1'
#
loop_
_entity.id
_entity.type
_entity.pdbx_description
1 polymer ?
#
loop_
_entity_poly.entity_id
_entity_poly.type
_entity_poly.pdbx_seq_one_letter_code
_entity_poly.pdbx_strand_id
1 'polypeptide(L)'
;KLVTTPFLEKSTACIGCGSCAFICPTNVIPYTEKDGVRTVWGRDFELQPCSKCGNYIGPKAQLEHWAKLTGDPVESFYTCRDCR
;
A
#
# COMPACT_ATOMS: atom_id res chain seq x y z
N LYS A 1 23.49 -7.33 -3.76
CA LYS A 1 23.17 -6.11 -4.53
C LYS A 1 21.97 -5.45 -3.84
N LEU A 2 22.02 -4.15 -3.59
CA LEU A 2 20.92 -3.40 -2.94
C LEU A 2 20.10 -2.69 -4.02
N VAL A 3 18.79 -2.91 -4.03
CA VAL A 3 17.84 -2.12 -4.83
C VAL A 3 17.10 -1.22 -3.85
N THR A 4 17.12 0.08 -4.10
CA THR A 4 16.55 1.12 -3.23
C THR A 4 16.15 2.32 -4.08
N THR A 5 15.44 3.26 -3.46
CA THR A 5 15.14 4.57 -4.05
C THR A 5 16.42 5.35 -4.37
N PRO A 6 16.37 6.33 -5.29
CA PRO A 6 17.49 7.24 -5.54
C PRO A 6 18.01 7.83 -4.22
N PHE A 7 19.33 7.85 -4.06
CA PHE A 7 20.02 8.39 -2.87
C PHE A 7 19.61 7.78 -1.51
N LEU A 8 18.96 6.59 -1.49
CA LEU A 8 18.41 5.97 -0.28
C LEU A 8 17.29 6.79 0.38
N GLU A 9 16.68 7.73 -0.34
CA GLU A 9 15.67 8.64 0.21
C GLU A 9 14.26 8.09 0.06
N LYS A 10 13.40 8.31 1.06
CA LYS A 10 12.01 7.88 1.02
C LYS A 10 11.28 8.61 -0.11
N SER A 11 10.94 7.90 -1.19
CA SER A 11 10.19 8.48 -2.31
C SER A 11 8.79 8.88 -1.87
N THR A 12 8.45 10.17 -2.01
CA THR A 12 7.11 10.72 -1.69
C THR A 12 6.02 10.15 -2.60
N ALA A 13 6.38 9.73 -3.81
CA ALA A 13 5.46 9.15 -4.79
C ALA A 13 5.03 7.71 -4.45
N CYS A 14 5.76 7.01 -3.57
CA CYS A 14 5.37 5.66 -3.17
C CYS A 14 4.05 5.70 -2.37
N ILE A 15 3.04 4.96 -2.84
CA ILE A 15 1.73 4.83 -2.18
C ILE A 15 1.57 3.51 -1.39
N GLY A 16 2.64 2.73 -1.27
CA GLY A 16 2.64 1.46 -0.53
C GLY A 16 2.00 0.28 -1.26
N CYS A 17 1.73 0.37 -2.56
CA CYS A 17 0.98 -0.67 -3.29
C CYS A 17 1.63 -2.07 -3.30
N GLY A 18 2.94 -2.15 -3.07
CA GLY A 18 3.67 -3.43 -2.99
C GLY A 18 3.94 -4.10 -4.33
N SER A 19 3.45 -3.57 -5.46
CA SER A 19 3.61 -4.19 -6.79
C SER A 19 5.08 -4.41 -7.16
N CYS A 20 5.96 -3.48 -6.77
CA CYS A 20 7.40 -3.59 -7.00
C CYS A 20 8.01 -4.78 -6.23
N ALA A 21 7.65 -4.98 -4.97
CA ALA A 21 8.11 -6.12 -4.18
C ALA A 21 7.53 -7.44 -4.72
N PHE A 22 6.24 -7.44 -5.10
CA PHE A 22 5.56 -8.62 -5.63
C PHE A 22 6.14 -9.11 -6.96
N ILE A 23 6.42 -8.20 -7.90
CA ILE A 23 6.95 -8.59 -9.23
C ILE A 23 8.44 -8.91 -9.21
N CYS A 24 9.15 -8.62 -8.11
CA CYS A 24 10.59 -8.76 -8.04
C CYS A 24 10.99 -10.24 -7.98
N PRO A 25 11.60 -10.81 -9.04
CA PRO A 25 11.93 -12.24 -9.06
C PRO A 25 13.06 -12.60 -8.09
N THR A 26 13.86 -11.61 -7.66
CA THR A 26 14.97 -11.80 -6.72
C THR A 26 14.57 -11.54 -5.27
N ASN A 27 13.34 -11.07 -5.02
CA ASN A 27 12.83 -10.73 -3.70
C ASN A 27 13.75 -9.79 -2.90
N VAL A 28 14.42 -8.86 -3.59
CA VAL A 28 15.43 -7.97 -2.98
C VAL A 28 14.83 -6.72 -2.32
N ILE A 29 13.52 -6.49 -2.51
CA ILE A 29 12.82 -5.33 -1.97
C ILE A 29 12.18 -5.74 -0.64
N PRO A 30 12.59 -5.15 0.50
CA PRO A 30 11.97 -5.43 1.78
C PRO A 30 10.50 -5.02 1.77
N TYR A 31 9.63 -5.97 2.13
CA TYR A 31 8.19 -5.79 2.24
C TYR A 31 7.70 -6.53 3.47
N THR A 32 7.07 -5.81 4.40
CA THR A 32 6.50 -6.42 5.61
C THR A 32 5.13 -5.84 5.90
N GLU A 33 4.23 -6.68 6.38
CA GLU A 33 2.93 -6.27 6.92
C GLU A 33 2.79 -6.82 8.33
N LYS A 34 2.70 -5.92 9.32
CA LYS A 34 2.54 -6.27 10.73
C LYS A 34 1.64 -5.24 11.40
N ASP A 35 0.72 -5.71 12.24
CA ASP A 35 -0.13 -4.86 13.08
C ASP A 35 -0.88 -3.75 12.32
N GLY A 36 -1.34 -4.05 11.10
CA GLY A 36 -2.05 -3.07 10.26
C GLY A 36 -1.14 -2.04 9.61
N VAL A 37 0.18 -2.24 9.62
CA VAL A 37 1.15 -1.37 8.97
C VAL A 37 1.92 -2.14 7.92
N ARG A 38 2.01 -1.56 6.72
CA ARG A 38 2.86 -2.05 5.63
C ARG A 38 4.12 -1.19 5.52
N THR A 39 5.28 -1.83 5.55
CA THR A 39 6.57 -1.16 5.35
C THR A 39 7.17 -1.58 4.02
N VAL A 40 7.48 -0.60 3.17
CA VAL A 40 8.15 -0.81 1.87
C VAL A 40 8.96 0.44 1.50
N TRP A 41 10.14 0.26 0.90
CA TRP A 41 11.06 1.38 0.58
C TRP A 41 11.39 2.30 1.78
N GLY A 42 11.45 1.73 2.99
CA GLY A 42 11.72 2.47 4.23
C GLY A 42 10.59 3.42 4.66
N ARG A 43 9.40 3.29 4.08
CA ARG A 43 8.20 4.03 4.45
C ARG A 43 7.16 3.09 5.05
N ASP A 44 6.44 3.60 6.03
CA ASP A 44 5.35 2.91 6.71
C ASP A 44 4.01 3.45 6.22
N PHE A 45 3.07 2.55 5.96
CA PHE A 45 1.75 2.86 5.46
C PHE A 45 0.70 2.16 6.31
N GLU A 46 -0.25 2.92 6.84
CA GLU A 46 -1.40 2.38 7.55
C GLU A 46 -2.32 1.62 6.58
N LEU A 47 -2.67 0.40 6.93
CA LEU A 47 -3.62 -0.43 6.20
C LEU A 47 -5.03 -0.07 6.62
N GLN A 48 -5.88 0.20 5.64
CA GLN A 48 -7.29 0.48 5.87
C GLN A 48 -8.05 -0.84 6.12
N PRO A 49 -8.68 -1.01 7.28
CA PRO A 49 -9.60 -2.13 7.52
C PRO A 49 -10.90 -1.92 6.75
N CYS A 50 -11.52 -3.02 6.35
CA CYS A 50 -12.83 -3.04 5.71
C CYS A 50 -13.92 -2.65 6.70
N SER A 51 -14.81 -1.72 6.31
CA SER A 51 -15.92 -1.25 7.14
C SER A 51 -16.94 -2.35 7.50
N LYS A 52 -16.97 -3.46 6.76
CA LYS A 52 -17.91 -4.58 6.99
C LYS A 52 -17.30 -5.74 7.77
N CYS A 53 -16.11 -6.22 7.38
CA CYS A 53 -15.52 -7.44 7.95
C CYS A 53 -14.23 -7.21 8.74
N GLY A 54 -13.66 -6.00 8.73
CA GLY A 54 -12.40 -5.69 9.41
C GLY A 54 -11.13 -6.18 8.71
N ASN A 55 -11.22 -6.95 7.62
CA ASN A 55 -10.05 -7.36 6.84
C ASN A 55 -9.30 -6.16 6.26
N TYR A 56 -7.97 -6.20 6.24
CA TYR A 56 -7.16 -5.16 5.61
C TYR A 56 -7.29 -5.20 4.09
N ILE A 57 -7.69 -4.06 3.51
CA ILE A 57 -7.87 -3.89 2.07
C ILE A 57 -6.52 -3.55 1.41
N GLY A 58 -5.76 -2.69 2.06
CA GLY A 58 -4.50 -2.16 1.57
C GLY A 58 -4.16 -0.81 2.20
N PRO A 59 -3.04 -0.20 1.81
CA PRO A 59 -2.60 1.10 2.31
C PRO A 59 -3.64 2.19 2.10
N LYS A 60 -3.94 2.97 3.14
CA LYS A 60 -4.83 4.13 3.04
C LYS A 60 -4.37 5.13 1.97
N ALA A 61 -3.07 5.37 1.87
CA ALA A 61 -2.46 6.21 0.84
C ALA A 61 -2.76 5.74 -0.59
N GLN A 62 -2.87 4.42 -0.82
CA GLN A 62 -3.23 3.86 -2.12
C GLN A 62 -4.71 4.09 -2.43
N LEU A 63 -5.60 3.93 -1.45
CA LEU A 63 -7.04 4.15 -1.62
C LEU A 63 -7.35 5.63 -1.87
N GLU A 64 -6.71 6.53 -1.13
CA GLU A 64 -6.82 7.98 -1.34
C GLU A 64 -6.29 8.41 -2.73
N HIS A 65 -5.21 7.77 -3.19
CA HIS A 65 -4.69 8.03 -4.53
C HIS A 65 -5.68 7.60 -5.62
N TRP A 66 -6.31 6.43 -5.47
CA TRP A 66 -7.35 5.97 -6.40
C TRP A 66 -8.61 6.82 -6.36
N ALA A 67 -9.07 7.25 -5.18
CA ALA A 67 -10.19 8.17 -5.04
C ALA A 67 -9.94 9.48 -5.80
N LYS A 68 -8.72 10.04 -5.69
CA LYS A 68 -8.33 11.24 -6.46
C LYS A 68 -8.31 11.00 -7.98
N LEU A 69 -7.90 9.83 -8.44
CA LEU A 69 -7.84 9.50 -9.87
C LEU A 69 -9.22 9.25 -10.48
N THR A 70 -10.12 8.61 -9.73
CA THR A 70 -11.46 8.22 -10.19
C THR A 70 -12.49 9.33 -9.98
N GLY A 71 -12.25 10.23 -9.02
CA GLY A 71 -13.24 11.22 -8.57
C GLY A 71 -14.28 10.65 -7.61
N ASP A 72 -14.14 9.37 -7.22
CA ASP A 72 -15.06 8.71 -6.30
C ASP A 72 -14.74 9.07 -4.83
N PRO A 73 -15.74 9.04 -3.93
CA PRO A 73 -15.51 9.18 -2.49
C PRO A 73 -14.57 8.08 -1.98
N VAL A 74 -13.61 8.44 -1.11
CA VAL A 74 -12.62 7.50 -0.59
C VAL A 74 -13.27 6.35 0.20
N GLU A 75 -14.42 6.62 0.81
CA GLU A 75 -15.22 5.67 1.59
C GLU A 75 -15.73 4.51 0.73
N SER A 76 -15.90 4.71 -0.59
CA SER A 76 -16.26 3.64 -1.53
C SER A 76 -15.17 2.56 -1.63
N PHE A 77 -13.92 2.93 -1.32
CA PHE A 77 -12.77 2.03 -1.28
C PHE A 77 -12.57 1.35 0.08
N TYR A 78 -13.38 1.66 1.10
CA TYR A 78 -13.31 1.05 2.43
C TYR A 78 -14.10 -0.26 2.55
N THR A 79 -14.67 -0.75 1.45
CA THR A 79 -15.30 -2.07 1.39
C THR A 79 -14.46 -3.01 0.51
N CYS A 80 -13.96 -4.10 1.10
CA CYS A 80 -13.15 -5.09 0.41
C CYS A 80 -13.94 -5.83 -0.68
N ARG A 81 -13.25 -6.48 -1.61
CA ARG A 81 -13.86 -7.21 -2.73
C ARG A 81 -14.82 -8.31 -2.28
N ASP A 82 -14.53 -9.01 -1.18
CA ASP A 82 -15.38 -10.09 -0.66
C ASP A 82 -16.68 -9.58 -0.01
N CYS A 83 -16.74 -8.28 0.27
CA CYS A 83 -17.86 -7.62 0.95
C CYS A 83 -18.65 -6.66 0.05
N ARG A 84 -18.26 -6.57 -1.23
CA ARG A 84 -18.94 -5.78 -2.26
C ARG A 84 -20.10 -6.55 -2.88
#